data_AF-A0A256ZQN1-F1
#
_entry.id   AF-A0A256ZQN1-F1
#
_cell.length_a   1.000
_cell.length_b   1.000
_cell.length_c   1.000
_cell.angle_alpha   90.00
_cell.angle_beta   90.00
_cell.angle_gamma   90.00
#
_symmetry.space_group_name_H-M   'P 1'
#
loop_
_entity.id
_entity.type
_entity.pdbx_description
1 polymer ?
#
loop_
_entity_poly.entity_id
_entity_poly.type
_entity_poly.pdbx_seq_one_letter_code
_entity_poly.pdbx_strand_id
1 'polypeptide(L)' 'MEEETSYYIESLAEVNGQLAYIAEEGGKCFIVYGGRVIGKEYDPAWSPVEVDGKLVFTAERNNRWFIVREK' A
#
# COMPACT_ATOMS: atom_id res chain seq x y z
N MET A 1 -13.41 5.96 22.58
CA MET A 1 -12.97 4.63 22.13
C MET A 1 -12.33 4.85 20.79
N GLU A 2 -11.01 4.78 20.72
CA GLU A 2 -10.33 4.69 19.43
C GLU A 2 -10.66 3.30 18.88
N GLU A 3 -11.22 3.23 17.67
CA GLU A 3 -11.33 1.96 16.97
C GLU A 3 -9.92 1.58 16.53
N GLU A 4 -9.27 0.69 17.28
CA GLU A 4 -8.05 0.03 16.82
C GLU A 4 -8.44 -0.88 15.65
N THR A 5 -8.15 -0.44 14.44
CA THR A 5 -8.17 -1.34 13.28
C THR A 5 -6.84 -2.07 13.23
N SER A 6 -6.85 -3.38 13.52
CA SER A 6 -5.67 -4.22 13.44
C SER A 6 -5.52 -4.80 12.04
N TYR A 7 -4.37 -4.57 11.42
CA TYR A 7 -4.00 -5.15 10.13
C TYR A 7 -2.78 -6.06 10.33
N TYR A 8 -2.69 -7.14 9.56
CA TYR A 8 -1.41 -7.81 9.37
C TYR A 8 -0.52 -6.91 8.50
N ILE A 9 0.67 -6.57 9.00
CA ILE A 9 1.65 -5.75 8.29
C ILE A 9 2.79 -6.65 7.83
N GLU A 10 2.95 -6.78 6.52
CA GLU A 10 4.01 -7.60 5.94
C GLU A 10 5.28 -6.80 5.60
N SER A 11 5.14 -5.55 5.16
CA SER A 11 6.26 -4.72 4.71
C SER A 11 5.93 -3.24 4.86
N LEU A 12 6.95 -2.43 5.17
CA LEU A 12 6.86 -0.98 5.26
C LEU A 12 8.07 -0.30 4.62
N ALA A 13 7.88 0.93 4.15
CA ALA A 13 8.89 1.82 3.63
C ALA A 13 8.63 3.24 4.12
N GLU A 14 9.68 4.02 4.33
CA GLU A 14 9.57 5.47 4.40
C GLU A 14 9.59 6.02 2.98
N VAL A 15 8.64 6.89 2.66
CA VAL A 15 8.55 7.61 1.39
C VAL A 15 8.33 9.08 1.70
N ASN A 16 9.29 9.92 1.34
CA ASN A 16 9.25 11.37 1.54
C ASN A 16 8.84 11.78 2.98
N GLY A 17 9.39 11.07 3.97
CA GLY A 17 9.11 11.30 5.40
C GLY A 17 7.74 10.79 5.89
N GLN A 18 7.00 10.05 5.06
CA GLN A 18 5.73 9.42 5.43
C GLN A 18 5.84 7.90 5.34
N LEU A 19 5.18 7.19 6.26
CA LEU A 19 5.17 5.73 6.28
C LEU A 19 4.23 5.19 5.18
N ALA A 20 4.75 4.27 4.37
CA ALA A 20 3.99 3.43 3.46
C ALA A 20 4.06 1.97 3.94
N TYR A 21 2.95 1.25 4.01
CA TYR A 21 2.94 -0.15 4.44
C TYR A 21 1.82 -0.96 3.79
N ILE A 22 2.00 -2.27 3.74
CA ILE A 22 0.98 -3.22 3.29
C ILE A 22 0.05 -3.51 4.48
N ALA A 23 -1.25 -3.43 4.24
CA ALA A 23 -2.29 -3.82 5.18
C ALA A 23 -3.20 -4.87 4.53
N GLU A 24 -3.55 -5.90 5.31
CA GLU A 24 -4.48 -6.94 4.89
C GLU A 24 -5.82 -6.83 5.65
N GLU A 25 -6.92 -6.80 4.90
CA GLU A 25 -8.28 -6.86 5.43
C GLU A 25 -9.11 -7.86 4.60
N GLY A 26 -9.70 -8.86 5.24
CA GLY A 26 -10.57 -9.82 4.56
C GLY A 26 -9.89 -10.60 3.43
N GLY A 27 -8.58 -10.88 3.56
CA GLY A 27 -7.78 -11.59 2.55
C GLY A 27 -7.32 -10.74 1.37
N LYS A 28 -7.51 -9.41 1.42
CA LYS A 28 -7.06 -8.47 0.39
C LYS A 28 -5.96 -7.58 0.92
N CYS A 29 -4.88 -7.45 0.15
CA CYS A 29 -3.76 -6.56 0.48
C CYS A 29 -3.87 -5.22 -0.26
N PHE A 30 -3.73 -4.12 0.49
CA PHE A 30 -3.66 -2.76 -0.05
C PHE A 30 -2.53 -1.97 0.62
N ILE A 31 -2.17 -0.81 0.05
CA ILE A 31 -1.13 0.06 0.61
C ILE A 31 -1.79 1.15 1.47
N VAL A 32 -1.22 1.43 2.64
CA VAL A 32 -1.49 2.63 3.42
C VAL A 32 -0.28 3.55 3.31
N TYR A 33 -0.48 4.81 2.95
CA TYR A 33 0.57 5.81 2.83
C TYR A 33 0.18 7.09 3.57
N GLY A 34 0.99 7.51 4.54
CA GLY A 34 0.68 8.68 5.38
C GLY A 34 -0.66 8.55 6.13
N GLY A 35 -1.04 7.33 6.52
CA GLY A 35 -2.31 7.03 7.17
C GLY A 35 -3.52 6.96 6.22
N ARG A 36 -3.33 7.07 4.91
CA ARG A 36 -4.40 7.01 3.90
C ARG A 36 -4.32 5.71 3.12
N VAL A 37 -5.43 5.02 2.96
CA VAL A 37 -5.48 3.83 2.10
C VAL A 37 -5.44 4.23 0.63
N ILE A 38 -4.59 3.57 -0.14
CA ILE A 38 -4.42 3.73 -1.58
C ILE A 38 -4.39 2.35 -2.25
N GLY A 39 -4.89 2.30 -3.48
CA GLY A 39 -4.86 1.07 -4.26
C GLY A 39 -5.91 0.02 -3.87
N LYS A 40 -7.05 0.41 -3.27
CA LYS A 40 -8.18 -0.51 -3.02
C LYS A 40 -8.79 -1.09 -4.29
N GLU A 41 -8.53 -0.46 -5.44
CA GLU A 41 -8.92 -0.96 -6.76
C GLU A 41 -8.04 -2.11 -7.27
N TYR A 42 -6.96 -2.43 -6.54
CA TYR A 42 -6.08 -3.55 -6.81
C TYR A 42 -6.32 -4.67 -5.81
N ASP A 43 -6.09 -5.89 -6.28
CA ASP A 43 -6.13 -7.08 -5.45
C ASP A 43 -5.17 -8.10 -6.05
N PRO A 44 -3.92 -8.19 -5.55
CA PRO A 44 -3.36 -7.48 -4.39
C PRO A 44 -2.44 -6.29 -4.75
N ALA A 45 -2.08 -5.47 -3.74
CA ALA A 45 -1.03 -4.44 -3.84
C ALA A 45 0.14 -4.72 -2.87
N TRP A 46 1.38 -4.57 -3.37
CA TRP A 46 2.60 -5.07 -2.75
C TRP A 46 3.82 -4.15 -2.95
N SER A 47 4.83 -4.37 -2.12
CA SER A 47 6.19 -3.83 -2.29
C SER A 47 6.25 -2.31 -2.41
N PRO A 48 5.75 -1.56 -1.41
CA PRO A 48 5.90 -0.11 -1.40
C PRO A 48 7.38 0.27 -1.32
N VAL A 49 7.82 1.16 -2.21
CA VAL A 49 9.19 1.70 -2.25
C VAL A 49 9.17 3.18 -2.60
N GLU A 50 10.22 3.90 -2.22
CA GLU A 50 10.45 5.27 -2.68
C GLU A 50 11.20 5.27 -4.02
N VAL A 51 10.68 6.05 -4.98
CA VAL A 51 11.40 6.40 -6.23
C VAL A 51 11.21 7.89 -6.51
N ASP A 52 12.32 8.63 -6.43
CA ASP A 52 12.38 10.09 -6.57
C ASP A 52 11.37 10.81 -5.65
N GLY A 53 11.36 10.44 -4.36
CA GLY A 53 10.45 11.03 -3.36
C GLY A 53 8.97 10.70 -3.56
N LYS A 54 8.65 9.73 -4.42
CA LYS A 54 7.27 9.28 -4.64
C LYS A 54 7.10 7.82 -4.29
N LEU A 55 5.92 7.48 -3.81
CA LEU A 55 5.57 6.09 -3.56
C LEU A 55 5.37 5.35 -4.88
N VAL A 56 6.05 4.21 -5.00
CA VAL A 56 5.85 3.25 -6.07
C VAL A 56 5.53 1.89 -5.45
N PHE A 57 4.61 1.15 -6.05
CA PHE A 57 4.26 -0.20 -5.60
C PHE A 57 3.80 -1.06 -6.78
N THR A 58 3.87 -2.36 -6.61
CA THR A 58 3.30 -3.33 -7.56
C THR A 58 1.86 -3.63 -7.22
N ALA A 59 1.00 -3.75 -8.22
CA ALA A 59 -0.40 -4.02 -7.98
C ALA A 59 -1.04 -4.84 -9.10
N GLU A 60 -1.98 -5.71 -8.75
CA GLU A 60 -2.70 -6.53 -9.70
C GLU A 60 -4.13 -6.00 -9.92
N ARG A 61 -4.54 -5.95 -11.19
CA ARG A 61 -5.94 -5.71 -11.58
C ARG A 61 -6.27 -6.47 -12.86
N ASN A 62 -7.36 -7.23 -12.84
CA ASN A 62 -7.83 -8.03 -13.98
C ASN A 62 -6.73 -8.98 -14.53
N ASN A 63 -6.08 -9.74 -13.64
CA ASN A 63 -5.03 -10.71 -13.97
C ASN A 63 -3.81 -10.09 -14.68
N ARG A 64 -3.51 -8.82 -14.39
CA ARG A 64 -2.34 -8.11 -14.92
C ARG A 64 -1.69 -7.30 -13.82
N TRP A 65 -0.36 -7.35 -13.80
CA TRP A 65 0.47 -6.61 -12.86
C TRP A 65 0.88 -5.26 -13.43
N PHE A 66 0.87 -4.25 -12.58
CA PHE A 66 1.23 -2.87 -12.88
C PHE A 66 2.25 -2.38 -11.87
N ILE A 67 3.08 -1.44 -12.31
CA ILE A 67 3.82 -0.55 -11.43
C ILE A 67 2.95 0.71 -11.27
N VAL A 68 2.50 0.97 -10.06
CA VAL A 68 1.68 2.13 -9.71
C VAL A 68 2.58 3.16 -9.03
N ARG A 69 2.49 4.42 -9.45
CA ARG A 69 3.20 5.54 -8.84
C ARG A 69 2.19 6.56 -8.33
N GLU A 70 2.38 7.01 -7.10
CA GLU A 70 1.61 8.09 -6.52
C GLU A 70 1.87 9.40 -7.30
N LYS A 71 0.81 10.20 -7.49
CA LYS A 71 0.82 11.32 -8.44
C LYS A 71 1.62 12.50 -7.91
#